data_AF-A0A820EER2-F1
#
_entry.id   AF-A0A820EER2-F1
#
_cell.length_a   1.000
_cell.length_b   1.000
_cell.length_c   1.000
_cell.angle_alpha   90.00
_cell.angle_beta   90.00
_cell.angle_gamma   90.00
#
_symmetry.space_group_name_H-M   'P 1'
#
loop_
_entity.id
_entity.type
_entity.pdbx_description
1 polymer ?
#
loop_
_entity_poly.entity_id
_entity_poly.type
_entity_poly.pdbx_seq_one_letter_code
_entity_poly.pdbx_strand_id
1 'polypeptide(L)'
;MSEIPIHIRHCILYEFQLGNNASAAARNICATLAEDAAADRMCRDWFKRFREGDMSLEDRLKSERPLEFDIERLKILIEDNPRLTTREFSAMLGCNQSTIDRHLYEMGKVNQLETWVPHQLTSDNIQ
;
A
#
# COMPACT_ATOMS: atom_id res chain seq x y z
N MET A 1 3.55 15.04 0.44
CA MET A 1 2.37 15.58 1.12
C MET A 1 2.78 15.85 2.54
N SER A 2 2.61 17.08 3.01
CA SER A 2 3.07 17.57 4.31
C SER A 2 2.62 16.63 5.43
N GLU A 3 3.58 16.00 6.09
CA GLU A 3 3.34 15.35 7.37
C GLU A 3 2.80 16.42 8.30
N ILE A 4 1.55 16.26 8.75
CA ILE A 4 1.01 17.10 9.81
C ILE A 4 1.92 16.86 11.01
N PRO A 5 2.59 17.90 11.55
CA PRO A 5 3.50 17.70 12.65
C PRO A 5 2.79 17.06 13.83
N ILE A 6 3.41 16.07 14.46
CA ILE A 6 2.84 15.32 15.58
C ILE A 6 2.32 16.23 16.71
N HIS A 7 2.94 17.40 16.90
CA HIS A 7 2.52 18.39 17.90
C HIS A 7 1.13 18.98 17.60
N ILE A 8 0.75 19.15 16.32
CA ILE A 8 -0.59 19.63 15.95
C ILE A 8 -1.65 18.60 16.36
N ARG A 9 -1.37 17.31 16.18
CA ARG A 9 -2.29 16.23 16.60
C ARG A 9 -2.53 16.24 18.12
N HIS A 10 -1.48 16.52 18.89
CA HIS A 10 -1.61 16.70 20.34
C HIS A 10 -2.50 17.89 20.71
N CYS A 11 -2.35 19.03 20.03
CA CYS A 11 -3.22 20.20 20.22
C CYS A 11 -4.69 19.88 19.89
N ILE A 12 -4.95 19.13 18.81
CA ILE A 12 -6.31 18.71 18.45
C ILE A 12 -6.91 17.80 19.54
N LEU A 13 -6.13 16.87 20.08
CA LEU A 13 -6.57 16.01 21.18
C LEU A 13 -6.86 16.81 22.45
N TYR A 14 -6.01 17.79 22.78
CA TYR A 14 -6.23 18.69 23.91
C TYR A 14 -7.54 19.48 23.77
N GLU A 15 -7.78 20.08 22.61
CA GLU A 15 -9.03 20.81 22.32
C GLU A 15 -10.27 19.91 22.40
N PHE A 16 -10.16 18.64 21.97
CA PHE A 16 -11.20 17.65 22.12
C PHE A 16 -11.51 17.36 23.59
N GLN A 17 -10.47 17.20 24.43
CA GLN A 17 -10.62 16.97 25.87
C GLN A 17 -11.20 18.18 26.62
N LEU A 18 -10.97 19.40 26.12
CA LEU A 18 -11.62 20.62 26.63
C LEU A 18 -13.13 20.68 26.30
N GLY A 19 -13.63 19.78 25.45
CA GLY A 19 -15.04 19.77 25.04
C GLY A 19 -15.37 20.78 23.94
N ASN A 20 -14.36 21.36 23.30
CA ASN A 20 -14.57 22.21 22.13
C ASN A 20 -15.06 21.38 20.94
N ASN A 21 -15.61 22.02 19.91
CA ASN A 21 -15.91 21.37 18.64
C ASN A 21 -14.74 21.52 17.65
N ALA A 22 -14.71 20.69 16.61
CA ALA A 22 -13.59 20.66 15.65
C ALA A 22 -13.30 22.01 14.97
N SER A 23 -14.33 22.80 14.65
CA SER A 23 -14.16 24.11 14.02
C SER A 23 -13.69 25.19 15.00
N ALA A 24 -14.04 25.07 16.28
CA ALA A 24 -13.44 25.89 17.33
C ALA A 24 -11.97 25.51 17.55
N ALA A 25 -11.67 24.22 17.63
CA ALA A 25 -10.31 23.71 17.76
C ALA A 25 -9.41 24.19 16.62
N ALA A 26 -9.85 24.09 15.36
CA ALA A 26 -9.07 24.57 14.22
C ALA A 26 -8.74 26.07 14.34
N ARG A 27 -9.72 26.91 14.71
CA ARG A 27 -9.50 28.35 14.91
C ARG A 27 -8.56 28.64 16.07
N ASN A 28 -8.71 27.95 17.21
CA ASN A 28 -7.85 28.13 18.37
C ASN A 28 -6.41 27.75 18.06
N ILE A 29 -6.20 26.63 17.36
CA ILE A 29 -4.89 26.16 16.94
C ILE A 29 -4.26 27.14 15.94
N CYS A 30 -5.02 27.60 14.94
CA CYS A 30 -4.50 28.55 13.97
C CYS A 30 -4.19 29.93 14.58
N ALA A 31 -4.96 30.37 15.58
CA ALA A 31 -4.72 31.61 16.30
C ALA A 31 -3.48 31.55 17.21
N THR A 32 -3.08 30.36 17.67
CA THR A 32 -1.99 30.19 18.64
C THR A 32 -0.66 29.77 18.01
N LEU A 33 -0.69 28.96 16.94
CA LEU A 33 0.52 28.40 16.33
C LEU A 33 0.89 29.07 15.01
N ALA A 34 -0.01 29.06 14.02
CA ALA A 34 0.14 29.71 12.71
C ALA A 34 -1.20 29.69 11.96
N GLU A 35 -1.46 30.65 11.08
CA GLU A 35 -2.73 30.80 10.36
C GLU A 35 -3.17 29.53 9.60
N ASP A 36 -2.23 28.73 9.13
CA ASP A 36 -2.42 27.49 8.37
C ASP A 36 -2.05 26.21 9.16
N ALA A 37 -1.82 26.32 10.47
CA ALA A 37 -1.39 25.21 11.31
C ALA A 37 -2.36 24.03 11.33
N ALA A 38 -3.67 24.30 11.24
CA ALA A 38 -4.69 23.25 11.22
C ALA A 38 -5.88 23.54 10.31
N ALA A 39 -6.06 22.71 9.28
CA ALA A 39 -7.27 22.72 8.46
C ALA A 39 -8.50 22.18 9.20
N ASP A 40 -9.67 22.81 9.00
CA ASP A 40 -10.94 22.37 9.60
C ASP A 40 -11.27 20.90 9.31
N ARG A 41 -11.04 20.45 8.07
CA ARG A 41 -11.24 19.05 7.66
C ARG A 41 -10.40 18.08 8.49
N MET A 42 -9.13 18.42 8.73
CA MET A 42 -8.22 17.60 9.53
C MET A 42 -8.72 17.50 10.97
N CYS A 43 -9.12 18.62 11.60
CA CYS A 43 -9.68 18.59 12.94
C CYS A 43 -10.94 17.72 13.01
N ARG A 44 -11.83 17.79 12.02
CA ARG A 44 -13.04 16.95 11.96
C ARG A 44 -12.72 15.46 11.87
N ASP A 45 -11.75 15.09 11.05
CA ASP A 45 -11.34 13.69 10.85
C ASP A 45 -10.76 13.12 12.16
N TRP A 46 -9.90 13.87 12.85
CA TRP A 46 -9.37 13.51 14.17
C TRP A 46 -10.47 13.43 15.24
N PHE A 47 -11.38 14.41 15.29
CA PHE A 47 -12.49 14.41 16.25
C PHE A 47 -13.46 13.25 16.02
N LYS A 48 -13.65 12.80 14.77
CA LYS A 48 -14.41 11.59 14.49
C LYS A 48 -13.71 10.38 15.11
N ARG A 49 -12.41 10.24 14.88
CA ARG A 49 -11.58 9.16 15.43
C ARG A 49 -11.60 9.12 16.97
N PHE A 50 -11.46 10.26 17.63
CA PHE A 50 -11.52 10.35 19.09
C PHE A 50 -12.90 9.98 19.65
N ARG A 51 -13.99 10.34 18.94
CA ARG A 51 -15.35 9.90 19.32
C ARG A 51 -15.59 8.41 19.16
N GLU A 52 -14.84 7.74 18.28
CA GLU A 52 -14.82 6.28 18.14
C GLU A 52 -13.96 5.60 19.25
N GLY A 53 -13.33 6.38 20.14
CA GLY A 53 -12.52 5.89 21.26
C GLY A 53 -11.04 5.68 20.93
N ASP A 54 -10.62 5.96 19.70
CA ASP A 54 -9.24 5.80 19.23
C ASP A 54 -8.45 7.09 19.46
N MET A 55 -7.75 7.15 20.60
CA MET A 55 -6.95 8.30 21.05
C MET A 55 -5.49 8.26 20.56
N SER A 56 -5.13 7.29 19.69
CA SER A 56 -3.76 7.20 19.16
C SER A 56 -3.50 8.35 18.19
N LEU A 57 -2.34 9.00 18.33
CA LEU A 57 -1.90 10.11 17.46
C LEU A 57 -1.06 9.64 16.27
N GLU A 58 -0.81 8.32 16.18
CA GLU A 58 -0.13 7.72 15.05
C GLU A 58 -1.03 7.74 13.82
N ASP A 59 -0.42 7.82 12.64
CA ASP A 59 -1.19 7.60 11.42
C ASP A 59 -1.72 6.17 11.44
N ARG A 60 -3.00 6.02 11.09
CA ARG A 60 -3.50 4.67 10.78
C ARG A 60 -2.59 4.14 9.69
N LEU A 61 -2.05 2.93 9.90
CA LEU A 61 -1.39 2.18 8.84
C LEU A 61 -2.27 2.34 7.61
N LYS A 62 -1.72 2.99 6.57
CA LYS A 62 -2.44 3.14 5.31
C LYS A 62 -2.90 1.73 5.00
N SER A 63 -4.21 1.53 4.94
CA SER A 63 -4.76 0.29 4.41
C SER A 63 -4.04 0.10 3.09
N GLU A 64 -3.16 -0.89 3.03
CA GLU A 64 -2.58 -1.29 1.78
C GLU A 64 -3.77 -1.50 0.87
N ARG A 65 -3.77 -0.79 -0.25
CA ARG A 65 -4.87 -0.83 -1.21
C ARG A 65 -5.17 -2.31 -1.42
N PRO A 66 -6.42 -2.78 -1.23
CA PRO A 66 -6.75 -4.17 -1.45
C PRO A 66 -6.27 -4.50 -2.85
N LEU A 67 -5.23 -5.30 -2.92
CA LEU A 67 -4.71 -5.73 -4.19
C LEU A 67 -5.67 -6.81 -4.63
N GLU A 68 -6.67 -6.45 -5.43
CA GLU A 68 -7.54 -7.40 -6.14
C GLU A 68 -6.76 -8.30 -7.13
N PHE A 69 -5.44 -8.31 -7.04
CA PHE A 69 -4.59 -9.21 -7.79
C PHE A 69 -4.36 -10.48 -6.96
N ASP A 70 -4.83 -11.59 -7.51
CA ASP A 70 -4.62 -12.92 -6.94
C ASP A 70 -3.16 -13.36 -7.14
N ILE A 71 -2.32 -12.99 -6.17
CA ILE A 71 -0.89 -13.33 -6.15
C ILE A 71 -0.69 -14.86 -6.14
N GLU A 72 -1.57 -15.61 -5.46
CA GLU A 72 -1.48 -17.07 -5.41
C GLU A 72 -1.71 -17.69 -6.78
N ARG A 73 -2.69 -17.18 -7.53
CA ARG A 73 -2.91 -17.61 -8.91
C ARG A 73 -1.74 -17.27 -9.83
N LEU A 74 -1.07 -16.12 -9.63
CA LEU A 74 0.16 -15.82 -10.35
C LEU A 74 1.28 -16.82 -10.02
N LYS A 75 1.47 -17.19 -8.75
CA LYS A 75 2.48 -18.19 -8.35
C LYS A 75 2.24 -19.54 -9.01
N ILE A 76 0.98 -20.03 -9.01
CA ILE A 76 0.61 -21.29 -9.64
C ILE A 76 0.96 -21.28 -11.14
N LEU A 77 0.67 -20.18 -11.85
CA LEU A 77 0.98 -20.07 -13.27
C LEU A 77 2.49 -20.04 -13.56
N ILE A 78 3.29 -19.44 -12.68
CA ILE A 78 4.75 -19.42 -12.80
C ILE A 78 5.34 -20.82 -12.56
N GLU A 79 4.80 -21.56 -11.60
CA GLU A 79 5.23 -22.94 -11.30
C GLU A 79 4.84 -23.92 -12.41
N ASP A 80 3.65 -23.76 -12.99
CA ASP A 80 3.18 -24.59 -14.11
C ASP A 80 4.01 -24.34 -15.38
N ASN A 81 4.29 -23.08 -15.72
CA ASN A 81 5.11 -22.76 -16.87
C ASN A 81 5.93 -21.46 -16.67
N PRO A 82 7.21 -21.58 -16.25
CA PRO A 82 8.07 -20.43 -16.01
C PRO A 82 8.52 -19.71 -17.29
N ARG A 83 8.22 -20.26 -18.48
CA ARG A 83 8.60 -19.67 -19.77
C ARG A 83 7.62 -18.63 -20.30
N LEU A 84 6.46 -18.50 -19.67
CA LEU A 84 5.45 -17.54 -20.10
C LEU A 84 5.92 -16.10 -19.90
N THR A 85 5.56 -15.26 -20.85
CA THR A 85 5.87 -13.83 -20.85
C THR A 85 4.93 -13.08 -19.92
N THR A 86 5.36 -11.89 -19.46
CA THR A 86 4.51 -11.04 -18.60
C THR A 86 3.24 -10.57 -19.29
N ARG A 87 3.22 -10.53 -20.63
CA ARG A 87 2.01 -10.29 -21.44
C ARG A 87 1.04 -11.46 -21.39
N GLU A 88 1.52 -12.69 -21.45
CA GLU A 88 0.66 -13.89 -21.36
C GLU A 88 0.07 -14.02 -19.96
N PHE A 89 0.86 -13.79 -18.90
CA PHE A 89 0.33 -13.72 -17.54
C PHE A 89 -0.75 -12.65 -17.39
N SER A 90 -0.53 -11.47 -17.97
CA SER A 90 -1.50 -10.37 -17.98
C SER A 90 -2.80 -10.77 -18.68
N ALA A 91 -2.73 -11.43 -19.84
CA ALA A 91 -3.90 -11.94 -20.55
C ALA A 91 -4.65 -13.01 -19.74
N MET A 92 -3.95 -13.94 -19.10
CA MET A 92 -4.55 -15.01 -18.30
C MET A 92 -5.19 -14.52 -17.00
N LEU A 93 -4.62 -13.49 -16.37
CA LEU A 93 -5.09 -12.92 -15.10
C LEU A 93 -6.01 -11.71 -15.28
N GLY A 94 -6.18 -11.23 -16.52
CA GLY A 94 -7.06 -10.09 -16.83
C GLY A 94 -6.58 -8.76 -16.23
N CYS A 95 -5.28 -8.62 -15.97
CA CYS A 95 -4.69 -7.43 -15.36
C CYS A 95 -3.71 -6.73 -16.29
N ASN A 96 -3.26 -5.53 -15.94
CA ASN A 96 -2.22 -4.84 -16.72
C ASN A 96 -0.87 -5.58 -16.61
N GLN A 97 -0.07 -5.55 -17.68
CA GLN A 97 1.29 -6.11 -17.72
C GLN A 97 2.17 -5.53 -16.60
N SER A 98 2.07 -4.22 -16.33
CA SER A 98 2.83 -3.56 -15.27
C SER A 98 2.49 -4.07 -13.86
N THR A 99 1.27 -4.58 -13.66
CA THR A 99 0.88 -5.24 -12.41
C THR A 99 1.65 -6.55 -12.24
N ILE A 100 1.77 -7.35 -13.31
CA ILE A 100 2.57 -8.58 -13.31
C ILE A 100 4.04 -8.28 -13.03
N ASP A 101 4.62 -7.33 -13.75
CA ASP A 101 6.05 -6.98 -13.61
C ASP A 101 6.39 -6.58 -12.16
N ARG A 102 5.52 -5.76 -11.53
CA ARG A 102 5.67 -5.37 -10.13
C ARG A 102 5.61 -6.58 -9.18
N HIS A 103 4.67 -7.49 -9.38
CA HIS A 103 4.55 -8.67 -8.51
C HIS A 103 5.69 -9.67 -8.69
N LEU A 104 6.16 -9.86 -9.91
CA LEU A 104 7.36 -10.66 -10.16
C LEU A 104 8.58 -10.08 -9.43
N TYR A 105 8.73 -8.75 -9.46
CA TYR A 105 9.78 -8.06 -8.72
C TYR A 105 9.64 -8.23 -7.19
N GLU A 106 8.44 -8.00 -6.63
CA GLU A 106 8.16 -8.20 -5.20
C GLU A 106 8.41 -9.64 -4.73
N MET A 107 8.17 -10.63 -5.60
CA MET A 107 8.47 -12.05 -5.34
C MET A 107 9.92 -12.45 -5.60
N GLY A 108 10.78 -11.53 -6.06
CA GLY A 108 12.17 -11.83 -6.40
C GLY A 108 12.36 -12.72 -7.64
N LYS A 109 11.35 -12.80 -8.53
CA LYS A 109 11.43 -13.56 -9.77
C LYS A 109 12.18 -12.73 -10.82
N VAL A 110 13.19 -13.34 -11.44
CA VAL A 110 13.99 -12.73 -12.51
C VAL A 110 13.96 -13.64 -13.74
N ASN A 111 13.96 -13.03 -14.92
CA ASN A 111 14.11 -13.77 -16.16
C ASN A 111 15.56 -14.28 -16.27
N GLN A 112 15.73 -15.58 -16.38
CA GLN A 112 17.02 -16.21 -16.64
C GLN A 112 16.96 -16.94 -17.97
N LEU A 113 18.03 -16.81 -18.76
CA LEU A 113 18.18 -17.58 -19.98
C LEU A 113 18.39 -19.05 -19.62
N GLU A 114 17.80 -19.93 -20.43
CA GLU A 114 17.99 -21.36 -20.24
C GLU A 114 19.44 -21.75 -20.47
N THR A 115 19.88 -22.77 -19.73
CA THR A 115 21.19 -23.38 -19.96
C THR A 115 21.13 -24.16 -21.26
N TRP A 116 22.06 -23.87 -22.17
CA TRP A 116 22.15 -24.58 -23.44
C TRP A 116 22.50 -26.05 -23.21
N VAL A 117 21.64 -26.96 -23.69
CA VAL A 117 21.88 -28.40 -23.65
C VAL A 117 22.32 -28.85 -25.05
N PRO A 118 23.54 -29.41 -25.22
CA PRO A 118 24.11 -29.70 -26.54
C PRO A 118 23.34 -30.73 -27.37
N HIS A 119 22.62 -31.63 -26.71
CA HIS A 119 21.94 -32.74 -27.37
C HIS A 119 20.64 -33.09 -26.66
N GLN A 120 19.58 -33.30 -27.43
CA GLN A 120 18.34 -33.86 -26.91
C GLN A 120 18.53 -35.35 -26.72
N LEU A 121 18.58 -35.81 -25.47
CA LEU A 121 18.68 -37.24 -25.17
C LEU A 121 17.39 -37.95 -25.61
N THR A 122 17.54 -38.97 -26.45
CA THR A 122 16.48 -39.92 -26.80
C THR A 122 16.46 -41.09 -25.82
N SER A 123 15.37 -41.85 -25.77
CA SER A 123 15.19 -43.01 -24.88
C SER A 123 16.33 -44.03 -24.99
N ASP A 124 16.95 -44.15 -26.16
CA ASP A 124 18.03 -45.09 -26.43
C ASP A 124 19.38 -44.66 -25.80
N ASN A 125 19.47 -43.41 -25.33
CA ASN A 125 20.68 -42.82 -24.74
C ASN A 125 20.60 -42.75 -23.21
N ILE A 126 19.53 -43.24 -22.60
CA ILE A 126 19.33 -43.27 -21.14
C ILE A 126 19.61 -44.71 -20.70
N GLN A 127 20.82 -44.95 -20.19
CA GLN A 127 21.28 -46.26 -19.69
C GLN A 127 20.60 -46.66 -18.38
#